data_AF-A0AA41WCE5-F1
#
_entry.id   AF-A0AA41WCE5-F1
#
_cell.length_a   1.000
_cell.length_b   1.000
_cell.length_c   1.000
_cell.angle_alpha   90.00
_cell.angle_beta   90.00
_cell.angle_gamma   90.00
#
_symmetry.space_group_name_H-M   'P 1'
#
loop_
_entity.id
_entity.type
_entity.pdbx_description
1 polymer ?
#
loop_
_entity_poly.entity_id
_entity_poly.type
_entity_poly.pdbx_seq_one_letter_code
_entity_poly.pdbx_strand_id
1 'polypeptide(L)'
;MKKIVLAVLLSMFSLQVYAESLECGDAQATVLSSQKGSFPYFGLSIFHRDYQKTYTFKVDKEYFKLRCETALDGSKVFLALHTCGGSGCADLSNFGIIDTKNGEMLLSPSAPYKGNLEKAIEILKFQPKPFLCRPTQPNETEICKKSKIELG
;
A
#
# COMPACT_ATOMS: atom_id res chain seq x y z
N MET A 1 51.01 -3.59 38.39
CA MET A 1 50.02 -4.49 37.75
C MET A 1 48.92 -3.64 37.13
N LYS A 2 48.96 -3.40 35.81
CA LYS A 2 47.97 -2.56 35.09
C LYS A 2 46.79 -3.43 34.66
N LYS A 3 45.59 -3.14 35.18
CA LYS A 3 44.34 -3.79 34.78
C LYS A 3 43.91 -3.26 33.40
N ILE A 4 43.84 -4.15 32.41
CA ILE A 4 43.29 -3.87 31.08
C ILE A 4 41.77 -3.92 31.23
N VAL A 5 41.10 -2.79 31.03
CA VAL A 5 39.63 -2.73 30.94
C VAL A 5 39.26 -2.95 29.48
N LEU A 6 38.78 -4.15 29.17
CA LEU A 6 38.29 -4.51 27.84
C LEU A 6 36.86 -3.97 27.70
N ALA A 7 36.70 -2.82 27.06
CA ALA A 7 35.39 -2.27 26.73
C ALA A 7 34.83 -3.05 25.52
N VAL A 8 33.91 -3.99 25.79
CA VAL A 8 33.15 -4.69 24.76
C VAL A 8 32.11 -3.71 24.21
N LEU A 9 32.40 -3.12 23.06
CA LEU A 9 31.43 -2.39 22.24
C LEU A 9 30.44 -3.40 21.64
N LEU A 10 29.35 -3.69 22.35
CA LEU A 10 28.16 -4.28 21.74
C LEU A 10 27.54 -3.22 20.82
N SER A 11 27.90 -3.24 19.53
CA SER A 11 27.14 -2.53 18.52
C SER A 11 25.77 -3.17 18.39
N MET A 12 24.76 -2.50 18.95
CA MET A 12 23.36 -2.82 18.71
C MET A 12 23.08 -2.64 17.22
N PHE A 13 22.97 -3.75 16.50
CA PHE A 13 22.35 -3.78 15.18
C PHE A 13 20.87 -3.44 15.36
N SER A 14 20.54 -2.16 15.20
CA SER A 14 19.16 -1.71 15.07
C SER A 14 18.58 -2.41 13.84
N LEU A 15 17.70 -3.38 14.05
CA LEU A 15 16.85 -3.93 13.00
C LEU A 15 15.94 -2.80 12.51
N GLN A 16 16.35 -2.09 11.46
CA GLN A 16 15.49 -1.16 10.75
C GLN A 16 14.43 -1.98 10.03
N VAL A 17 13.28 -2.17 10.68
CA VAL A 17 12.05 -2.57 9.99
C VAL A 17 11.67 -1.37 9.13
N TYR A 18 12.12 -1.37 7.88
CA TYR A 18 11.73 -0.36 6.90
C TYR A 18 10.25 -0.57 6.57
N ALA A 19 9.38 0.20 7.22
CA ALA A 19 8.04 0.44 6.71
C ALA A 19 8.21 1.20 5.38
N GLU A 20 7.65 0.64 4.31
CA GLU A 20 7.72 1.27 2.99
C GLU A 20 6.65 2.36 2.95
N SER A 21 7.09 3.61 2.84
CA SER A 21 6.23 4.79 2.79
C SER A 21 6.25 5.40 1.39
N LEU A 22 5.09 5.87 0.94
CA LEU A 22 4.91 6.52 -0.36
C LEU A 22 4.32 7.92 -0.16
N GLU A 23 4.95 8.91 -0.77
CA GLU A 23 4.46 10.30 -0.74
C GLU A 23 3.57 10.61 -1.94
N CYS A 24 2.55 11.43 -1.74
CA CYS A 24 1.63 11.87 -2.79
C CYS A 24 1.08 13.28 -2.49
N GLY A 25 1.79 14.30 -2.95
CA GLY A 25 1.57 15.68 -2.51
C GLY A 25 1.99 15.82 -1.05
N ASP A 26 1.13 16.40 -0.21
CA ASP A 26 1.40 16.61 1.22
C ASP A 26 1.03 15.40 2.10
N ALA A 27 0.53 14.31 1.50
CA ALA A 27 0.14 13.10 2.20
C ALA A 27 1.19 11.99 2.03
N GLN A 28 1.37 11.20 3.09
CA GLN A 28 2.23 10.02 3.11
C GLN A 28 1.38 8.78 3.43
N ALA A 29 1.57 7.72 2.66
CA ALA A 29 0.93 6.43 2.88
C ALA A 29 1.93 5.38 3.33
N THR A 30 1.50 4.47 4.20
CA THR A 30 2.23 3.27 4.59
C THR A 30 1.31 2.07 4.47
N VAL A 31 1.81 0.97 3.89
CA VAL A 31 1.07 -0.29 3.78
C VAL A 31 1.66 -1.32 4.74
N LEU A 32 0.81 -1.84 5.62
CA LEU A 32 1.10 -2.94 6.52
C LEU A 32 0.38 -4.20 6.01
N SER A 33 1.08 -5.33 5.97
CA SER A 33 0.47 -6.63 5.72
C SER A 33 0.37 -7.42 7.03
N SER A 34 -0.78 -8.06 7.26
CA SER A 34 -0.92 -8.95 8.41
C SER A 34 0.00 -10.16 8.30
N GLN A 35 0.55 -10.56 9.45
CA GLN A 35 1.42 -11.73 9.61
C GLN A 35 0.67 -12.94 10.20
N LYS A 36 -0.60 -12.79 10.58
CA LYS A 36 -1.37 -13.83 11.28
C LYS A 36 -2.74 -14.01 10.63
N GLY A 37 -3.15 -15.26 10.46
CA GLY A 37 -4.45 -15.63 9.86
C GLY A 37 -5.69 -15.13 10.62
N SER A 38 -5.56 -14.76 11.90
CA SER A 38 -6.67 -14.21 12.70
C SER A 38 -7.10 -12.80 12.31
N PHE A 39 -6.28 -12.06 11.55
CA PHE A 39 -6.60 -10.73 11.04
C PHE A 39 -6.13 -10.59 9.59
N PRO A 40 -6.86 -11.16 8.61
CA PRO A 40 -6.40 -11.21 7.23
C PRO A 40 -6.65 -9.88 6.52
N TYR A 41 -5.91 -8.82 6.87
CA TYR A 41 -6.06 -7.50 6.27
C TYR A 41 -4.73 -6.89 5.84
N PHE A 42 -4.77 -6.11 4.77
CA PHE A 42 -3.81 -5.04 4.53
C PHE A 42 -4.31 -3.77 5.22
N GLY A 43 -3.44 -3.13 5.99
CA GLY A 43 -3.68 -1.82 6.57
C GLY A 43 -3.00 -0.75 5.72
N LEU A 44 -3.78 0.19 5.20
CA LEU A 44 -3.28 1.41 4.56
C LEU A 44 -3.45 2.56 5.55
N SER A 45 -2.36 3.06 6.10
CA SER A 45 -2.36 4.26 6.93
C SER A 45 -1.92 5.45 6.10
N ILE A 46 -2.70 6.52 6.14
CA ILE A 46 -2.44 7.78 5.45
C ILE A 46 -2.27 8.87 6.51
N PHE A 47 -1.18 9.60 6.37
CA PHE A 47 -0.80 10.71 7.23
C PHE A 47 -0.74 11.98 6.39
N HIS A 48 -1.40 13.01 6.87
CA HIS A 48 -1.33 14.38 6.38
C HIS A 48 -1.22 15.29 7.61
N ARG A 49 -0.78 16.54 7.45
CA ARG A 49 -0.66 17.47 8.58
C ARG A 49 -1.97 17.61 9.36
N ASP A 50 -3.08 17.60 8.64
CA ASP A 50 -4.41 17.89 9.19
C ASP A 50 -5.25 16.65 9.51
N TYR A 51 -4.81 15.44 9.10
CA TYR A 51 -5.56 14.20 9.36
C TYR A 51 -4.69 12.95 9.36
N GLN A 52 -5.17 11.93 10.05
CA GLN A 52 -4.65 10.56 9.96
C GLN A 52 -5.83 9.60 9.76
N LYS A 53 -5.75 8.74 8.74
CA LYS A 53 -6.79 7.75 8.43
C LYS A 53 -6.16 6.39 8.17
N THR A 54 -6.87 5.34 8.58
CA THR A 54 -6.47 3.96 8.32
C THR A 54 -7.60 3.22 7.64
N TYR A 55 -7.30 2.58 6.52
CA TYR A 55 -8.19 1.72 5.77
C TYR A 55 -7.72 0.28 5.86
N THR A 56 -8.67 -0.64 6.05
CA THR A 56 -8.38 -2.08 6.07
C THR A 56 -8.99 -2.75 4.85
N PHE A 57 -8.18 -3.50 4.10
CA PHE A 57 -8.63 -4.29 2.96
C PHE A 57 -8.49 -5.76 3.30
N LYS A 58 -9.59 -6.51 3.26
CA LYS A 58 -9.60 -7.94 3.54
C LYS A 58 -8.74 -8.68 2.52
N VAL A 59 -7.73 -9.39 2.97
CA VAL A 59 -6.84 -10.22 2.17
C VAL A 59 -7.60 -11.45 1.71
N ASP A 60 -7.95 -11.50 0.43
CA ASP A 60 -8.38 -12.73 -0.24
C ASP A 60 -7.28 -13.23 -1.18
N LYS A 61 -6.08 -13.48 -0.63
CA LYS A 61 -4.97 -14.20 -1.28
C LYS A 61 -4.25 -13.50 -2.44
N GLU A 62 -3.59 -12.37 -2.23
CA GLU A 62 -2.13 -12.31 -2.48
C GLU A 62 -1.56 -10.90 -2.40
N TYR A 63 -1.94 -9.94 -3.25
CA TYR A 63 -1.25 -8.64 -3.35
C TYR A 63 -2.12 -7.43 -3.06
N PHE A 64 -1.49 -6.45 -2.42
CA PHE A 64 -1.95 -5.08 -2.35
C PHE A 64 -0.92 -4.18 -3.01
N LYS A 65 -1.36 -3.37 -3.96
CA LYS A 65 -0.51 -2.43 -4.68
C LYS A 65 -1.03 -1.02 -4.45
N LEU A 66 -0.15 -0.05 -4.30
CA LEU A 66 -0.49 1.34 -4.06
C LEU A 66 0.45 2.22 -4.87
N ARG A 67 -0.06 3.29 -5.49
CA ARG A 67 0.78 4.34 -6.07
C ARG A 67 0.15 5.71 -5.95
N CYS A 68 0.96 6.74 -6.11
CA CYS A 68 0.47 8.10 -6.25
C CYS A 68 0.05 8.34 -7.69
N GLU A 69 -1.14 8.88 -7.89
CA GLU A 69 -1.64 9.29 -9.19
C GLU A 69 -2.09 10.75 -9.16
N THR A 70 -2.07 11.38 -10.33
CA THR A 70 -2.67 12.70 -10.54
C THR A 70 -3.85 12.54 -11.48
N ALA A 71 -5.06 12.77 -10.99
CA ALA A 71 -6.26 12.79 -11.81
C ALA A 71 -6.17 13.91 -12.87
N LEU A 72 -7.00 13.84 -13.91
CA LEU A 72 -6.97 14.83 -15.00
C LEU A 72 -7.28 16.26 -14.54
N ASP A 73 -8.03 16.41 -13.45
CA ASP A 73 -8.34 17.70 -12.82
C ASP A 73 -7.19 18.26 -11.95
N GLY A 74 -6.07 17.53 -11.87
CA GLY A 74 -4.89 17.89 -11.09
C GLY A 74 -4.91 17.40 -9.64
N SER A 75 -6.00 16.78 -9.17
CA SER A 75 -6.06 16.21 -7.83
C SER A 75 -5.08 15.04 -7.65
N LYS A 76 -4.44 14.97 -6.49
CA LYS A 76 -3.53 13.88 -6.12
C LYS A 76 -4.33 12.81 -5.39
N VAL A 77 -4.14 11.56 -5.77
CA VAL A 77 -4.85 10.43 -5.16
C VAL A 77 -3.88 9.28 -4.91
N PHE A 78 -4.15 8.50 -3.87
CA PHE A 78 -3.60 7.17 -3.76
C PHE A 78 -4.49 6.21 -4.56
N LEU A 79 -3.92 5.62 -5.61
CA LEU A 79 -4.55 4.54 -6.36
C LEU A 79 -4.08 3.21 -5.78
N ALA A 80 -5.01 2.44 -5.24
CA ALA A 80 -4.79 1.09 -4.77
C ALA A 80 -5.31 0.06 -5.78
N LEU A 81 -4.68 -1.10 -5.85
CA LEU A 81 -5.19 -2.28 -6.55
C LEU A 81 -5.10 -3.47 -5.61
N HIS A 82 -6.27 -4.08 -5.37
CA HIS A 82 -6.39 -5.22 -4.47
C HIS A 82 -6.75 -6.47 -5.26
N THR A 83 -5.82 -7.43 -5.29
CA THR A 83 -5.95 -8.68 -6.05
C THR A 83 -6.44 -9.81 -5.16
N CYS A 84 -7.25 -10.71 -5.71
CA CYS A 84 -7.64 -11.95 -5.03
C CYS A 84 -6.97 -13.23 -5.57
N GLY A 85 -6.17 -13.15 -6.65
CA GLY A 85 -5.23 -14.20 -7.07
C GLY A 85 -5.86 -15.54 -7.50
N GLY A 86 -7.19 -15.65 -7.50
CA GLY A 86 -7.95 -16.83 -7.87
C GLY A 86 -8.52 -16.77 -9.28
N SER A 87 -8.99 -17.90 -9.79
CA SER A 87 -9.74 -17.95 -11.05
C SER A 87 -10.97 -17.04 -10.98
N GLY A 88 -11.18 -16.21 -12.01
CA GLY A 88 -12.28 -15.24 -12.08
C GLY A 88 -12.07 -13.95 -11.28
N CYS A 89 -10.89 -13.74 -10.69
CA CYS A 89 -10.56 -12.48 -10.01
C CYS A 89 -10.33 -11.33 -10.99
N ALA A 90 -10.84 -10.16 -10.65
CA ALA A 90 -10.64 -8.91 -11.34
C ALA A 90 -9.31 -8.24 -10.94
N ASP A 91 -8.22 -9.01 -11.00
CA ASP A 91 -6.90 -8.62 -10.46
C ASP A 91 -6.26 -7.42 -11.19
N LEU A 92 -6.80 -7.03 -12.34
CA LEU A 92 -6.36 -5.87 -13.12
C LEU A 92 -7.32 -4.69 -13.04
N SER A 93 -8.44 -4.83 -12.32
CA SER A 93 -9.52 -3.84 -12.36
C SER A 93 -10.25 -3.62 -11.04
N ASN A 94 -9.81 -4.19 -9.92
CA ASN A 94 -10.40 -3.95 -8.59
C ASN A 94 -9.65 -2.85 -7.82
N PHE A 95 -9.93 -1.59 -8.20
CA PHE A 95 -9.23 -0.41 -7.71
C PHE A 95 -9.83 0.15 -6.42
N GLY A 96 -8.97 0.77 -5.61
CA GLY A 96 -9.36 1.74 -4.59
C GLY A 96 -8.79 3.12 -4.94
N ILE A 97 -9.53 4.18 -4.68
CA ILE A 97 -9.07 5.57 -4.89
C ILE A 97 -9.29 6.32 -3.59
N ILE A 98 -8.23 6.92 -3.06
CA ILE A 98 -8.28 7.75 -1.86
C ILE A 98 -7.76 9.15 -2.21
N ASP A 99 -8.56 10.17 -1.94
CA ASP A 99 -8.15 11.58 -2.08
C ASP A 99 -7.08 11.93 -1.04
N THR A 100 -5.98 12.55 -1.47
CA THR A 100 -4.90 12.93 -0.53
C THR A 100 -5.18 14.23 0.21
N LYS A 101 -6.15 15.04 -0.24
CA LYS A 101 -6.46 16.31 0.43
C LYS A 101 -7.21 16.11 1.74
N ASN A 102 -8.16 15.19 1.80
CA ASN A 102 -8.97 14.92 2.99
C ASN A 102 -8.91 13.46 3.47
N GLY A 103 -8.18 12.60 2.74
CA GLY A 103 -8.03 11.19 3.02
C GLY A 103 -9.29 10.37 2.77
N GLU A 104 -10.27 10.85 2.01
CA GLU A 104 -11.55 10.18 1.73
C GLU A 104 -11.42 9.07 0.69
N MET A 105 -12.04 7.92 0.95
CA MET A 105 -12.13 6.82 -0.01
C MET A 105 -13.21 7.13 -1.05
N LEU A 106 -12.79 7.62 -2.20
CA LEU A 106 -13.66 7.91 -3.35
C LEU A 106 -14.13 6.62 -4.05
N LEU A 107 -13.30 5.57 -4.02
CA LEU A 107 -13.62 4.26 -4.57
C LEU A 107 -13.05 3.17 -3.67
N SER A 108 -13.88 2.18 -3.33
CA SER A 108 -13.46 1.00 -2.57
C SER A 108 -13.23 -0.19 -3.52
N PRO A 109 -12.18 -1.00 -3.32
CA PRO A 109 -11.93 -2.23 -4.08
C PRO A 109 -12.81 -3.39 -3.59
N SER A 110 -14.13 -3.17 -3.56
CA SER A 110 -15.12 -4.07 -2.97
C SER A 110 -15.70 -5.10 -3.95
N ALA A 111 -15.22 -5.14 -5.20
CA ALA A 111 -15.75 -5.99 -6.27
C ALA A 111 -14.69 -6.97 -6.79
N PRO A 112 -14.20 -7.91 -5.97
CA PRO A 112 -13.04 -8.75 -6.29
C PRO A 112 -13.18 -9.59 -7.56
N TYR A 113 -14.41 -9.93 -7.99
CA TYR A 113 -14.66 -10.76 -9.18
C TYR A 113 -15.16 -9.98 -10.40
N LYS A 114 -15.72 -8.78 -10.19
CA LYS A 114 -16.26 -7.94 -11.28
C LYS A 114 -15.31 -6.80 -11.66
N GLY A 115 -14.51 -6.34 -10.70
CA GLY A 115 -13.74 -5.11 -10.81
C GLY A 115 -14.64 -3.87 -10.80
N ASN A 116 -14.00 -2.71 -10.92
CA ASN A 116 -14.61 -1.39 -10.91
C ASN A 116 -13.87 -0.39 -11.82
N LEU A 117 -13.23 -0.88 -12.90
CA LEU A 117 -12.45 -0.06 -13.85
C LEU A 117 -13.24 1.14 -14.41
N GLU A 118 -14.50 0.95 -14.80
CA GLU A 118 -15.34 2.03 -15.34
C GLU A 118 -15.50 3.18 -14.34
N LYS A 119 -15.73 2.87 -13.06
CA LYS A 119 -15.82 3.87 -11.99
C LYS A 119 -14.48 4.54 -11.71
N ALA A 120 -13.38 3.78 -11.79
CA ALA A 120 -12.05 4.35 -11.66
C ALA A 120 -11.76 5.35 -12.80
N ILE A 121 -12.14 5.02 -14.04
CA ILE A 121 -12.04 5.94 -15.19
C ILE A 121 -12.92 7.17 -14.97
N GLU A 122 -14.14 7.00 -14.46
CA GLU A 122 -15.04 8.12 -14.17
C GLU A 122 -14.45 9.11 -13.17
N ILE A 123 -13.77 8.62 -12.13
CA ILE A 123 -13.15 9.46 -11.09
C ILE A 123 -11.85 10.10 -11.63
N LEU A 124 -10.97 9.32 -12.24
CA LEU A 124 -9.64 9.80 -12.68
C LEU A 124 -9.69 10.58 -14.00
N LYS A 125 -10.75 10.38 -14.79
CA LYS A 125 -10.93 10.85 -16.18
C LYS A 125 -9.89 10.30 -17.16
N PHE A 126 -9.21 9.22 -16.81
CA PHE A 126 -8.34 8.44 -17.70
C PHE A 126 -8.30 6.97 -17.26
N GLN A 127 -7.82 6.10 -18.14
CA GLN A 127 -7.64 4.69 -17.85
C GLN A 127 -6.36 4.45 -17.02
N PRO A 128 -6.46 3.88 -15.79
CA PRO A 128 -5.29 3.56 -14.99
C PRO A 128 -4.31 2.66 -15.74
N LYS A 129 -3.03 3.05 -15.73
CA LYS A 129 -1.96 2.18 -16.25
C LYS A 129 -1.78 0.97 -15.34
N PRO A 130 -1.34 -0.19 -15.87
CA PRO A 130 -1.00 -1.34 -15.02
C PRO A 130 0.04 -0.98 -13.96
N PHE A 131 -0.05 -1.64 -12.80
CA PHE A 131 1.03 -1.61 -11.80
C PHE A 131 2.17 -2.49 -12.28
N LEU A 132 3.39 -1.97 -12.22
CA LEU A 132 4.58 -2.65 -12.72
C LEU A 132 5.24 -3.51 -11.65
N CYS A 133 5.18 -3.12 -10.37
CA CYS A 133 5.78 -3.83 -9.23
C CYS A 133 7.15 -4.46 -9.54
N ARG A 134 8.05 -3.66 -10.14
CA ARG A 134 9.41 -4.12 -10.44
C ARG A 134 10.18 -4.26 -9.11
N PRO A 135 11.13 -5.18 -9.01
CA PRO A 135 11.91 -5.34 -7.78
C PRO A 135 12.88 -4.16 -7.60
N THR A 136 12.60 -3.35 -6.57
CA THR A 136 13.47 -2.42 -5.85
C THR A 136 14.35 -1.52 -6.73
N GLN A 137 13.79 -0.40 -7.17
CA GLN A 137 14.56 0.83 -7.38
C GLN A 137 14.20 1.89 -6.31
N PRO A 138 15.17 2.69 -5.86
CA PRO A 138 15.00 3.67 -4.77
C PRO A 138 14.04 4.83 -5.07
N ASN A 139 13.45 4.90 -6.27
CA ASN A 139 12.47 5.90 -6.69
C ASN A 139 11.11 5.26 -7.03
N GLU A 140 10.81 4.10 -6.44
CA GLU A 140 9.56 3.40 -6.70
C GLU A 140 8.35 4.25 -6.31
N THR A 141 7.56 4.61 -7.32
CA THR A 141 6.28 5.30 -7.16
C THR A 141 5.16 4.35 -6.74
N GLU A 142 5.46 3.05 -6.58
CA GLU A 142 4.50 2.00 -6.26
C GLU A 142 4.98 1.20 -5.04
N ILE A 143 4.11 1.02 -4.05
CA ILE A 143 4.28 0.02 -2.99
C ILE A 143 3.57 -1.25 -3.44
N CYS A 144 4.27 -2.39 -3.43
CA CYS A 144 3.66 -3.69 -3.73
C CYS A 144 3.91 -4.67 -2.57
N LYS A 145 2.86 -4.99 -1.81
CA LYS A 145 2.92 -5.93 -0.68
C LYS A 145 2.22 -7.23 -1.03
N LYS A 146 2.91 -8.35 -0.81
CA LYS A 146 2.29 -9.67 -0.73
C LYS A 146 1.78 -9.93 0.69
N SER A 147 0.65 -10.60 0.80
CA SER A 147 0.16 -11.21 2.03
C SER A 147 1.19 -12.20 2.54
N LYS A 148 1.50 -12.12 3.83
CA LYS A 148 2.38 -13.07 4.52
C LYS A 148 1.60 -14.20 5.18
N ILE A 149 0.30 -14.29 4.94
CA ILE A 149 -0.56 -15.32 5.51
C ILE A 149 -0.33 -16.59 4.70
N GLU A 150 0.40 -17.54 5.29
CA GLU A 150 0.43 -18.92 4.82
C GLU A 150 -0.96 -19.52 5.07
N LEU A 151 -1.71 -19.74 4.00
CA LEU A 151 -2.93 -20.52 4.08
C LEU A 151 -2.51 -21.98 4.02
N GLY A 152 -2.36 -22.58 5.20
CA GLY A 152 -2.19 -24.02 5.37
C GLY A 152 -3.37 -24.80 4.80
#